data_AF-A0A3M6YPF5-F1
#
_entry.id   AF-A0A3M6YPF5-F1
#
_cell.length_a   1.000
_cell.length_b   1.000
_cell.length_c   1.000
_cell.angle_alpha   90.00
_cell.angle_beta   90.00
_cell.angle_gamma   90.00
#
_symmetry.space_group_name_H-M   'P 1'
#
loop_
_entity.id
_entity.type
_entity.pdbx_description
1 polymer ?
#
loop_
_entity_poly.entity_id
_entity_poly.type
_entity_poly.pdbx_seq_one_letter_code
_entity_poly.pdbx_strand_id
1 'polypeptide(L)'
;MAKIKPNKQQKEAKKSWKMANGSAKQNETPEQLYASAIDLVEQSQPEDALRQAKKLWSQCQNGLVTEQLPALNLLGEISVELGDVDSAKQYFAQAVVLDPEGKVPEAMGGGAEKFLWLAQLCEEGGKASVQWFEKGAAALQGEIEALETGNMPGMDEEGMLMLRVEKQRKLANALCGIVEVYMTDLSWEDDAEARCEALVTQAMTVEDETSPEVLQTLASVRLSQERKEDAQSA
;
A
#
# COMPACT_ATOMS: atom_id res chain seq x y z
N MET A 1 51.48 47.67 4.00
CA MET A 1 50.29 46.90 3.58
C MET A 1 49.86 47.39 2.20
N ALA A 2 50.02 46.58 1.14
CA ALA A 2 49.51 46.90 -0.19
C ALA A 2 48.70 45.71 -0.73
N LYS A 3 47.41 45.93 -0.98
CA LYS A 3 46.46 44.93 -1.49
C LYS A 3 46.65 44.76 -3.00
N ILE A 4 47.03 43.57 -3.45
CA ILE A 4 47.12 43.22 -4.88
C ILE A 4 45.71 42.90 -5.39
N LYS A 5 45.24 43.66 -6.38
CA LYS A 5 43.95 43.43 -7.06
C LYS A 5 44.07 42.25 -8.03
N PRO A 6 43.09 41.32 -8.08
CA PRO A 6 43.14 40.18 -8.99
C PRO A 6 42.94 40.59 -10.46
N ASN A 7 43.78 40.02 -11.32
CA ASN A 7 43.93 40.32 -12.74
C ASN A 7 42.72 39.83 -13.58
N LYS A 8 42.36 40.56 -14.65
CA LYS A 8 41.16 40.30 -15.49
C LYS A 8 41.11 38.88 -16.07
N GLN A 9 42.27 38.31 -16.42
CA GLN A 9 42.38 36.95 -16.97
C GLN A 9 41.98 35.85 -15.96
N GLN A 10 42.19 36.05 -14.65
CA GLN A 10 41.72 35.10 -13.63
C GLN A 10 40.21 35.13 -13.42
N LYS A 11 39.55 36.26 -13.73
CA LYS A 11 38.08 36.37 -13.69
C LYS A 11 37.42 35.72 -14.90
N GLU A 12 38.06 35.78 -16.07
CA GLU A 12 37.56 35.11 -17.27
C GLU A 12 37.75 33.59 -17.21
N ALA A 13 38.88 33.11 -16.69
CA ALA A 13 39.10 31.67 -16.44
C ALA A 13 38.15 31.09 -15.38
N LYS A 14 37.77 31.86 -14.35
CA LYS A 14 36.75 31.43 -13.38
C LYS A 14 35.32 31.45 -13.94
N LYS A 15 35.04 32.29 -14.95
CA LYS A 15 33.75 32.32 -15.65
C LYS A 15 33.62 31.15 -16.64
N SER A 16 34.68 30.81 -17.38
CA SER A 16 34.66 29.66 -18.29
C SER A 16 34.57 28.33 -17.55
N TRP A 17 35.21 28.19 -16.38
CA TRP A 17 35.11 26.97 -15.57
C TRP A 17 33.73 26.78 -14.91
N LYS A 18 33.04 27.88 -14.54
CA LYS A 18 31.64 27.81 -14.07
C LYS A 18 30.63 27.52 -15.18
N MET A 19 30.94 27.85 -16.44
CA MET A 19 30.09 27.52 -17.60
C MET A 19 30.31 26.09 -18.10
N ALA A 20 31.50 25.52 -17.89
CA ALA A 20 31.83 24.14 -18.29
C ALA A 20 31.40 23.07 -17.26
N ASN A 21 31.23 23.46 -15.98
CA ASN A 21 30.82 22.56 -14.90
C ASN A 21 29.39 22.82 -14.40
N GLY A 22 28.62 23.59 -15.16
CA GLY A 22 27.17 23.58 -15.05
C GLY A 22 26.65 22.33 -15.73
N SER A 23 26.81 21.17 -15.08
CA SER A 23 25.87 20.08 -15.31
C SER A 23 24.50 20.70 -15.04
N ALA A 24 23.72 20.92 -16.10
CA ALA A 24 22.30 21.17 -15.95
C ALA A 24 21.81 20.08 -15.01
N LYS A 25 21.30 20.45 -13.83
CA LYS A 25 20.59 19.51 -12.96
C LYS A 25 19.48 18.96 -13.85
N GLN A 26 19.68 17.78 -14.43
CA GLN A 26 18.60 17.06 -15.06
C GLN A 26 17.62 16.84 -13.93
N ASN A 27 16.45 17.47 -14.03
CA ASN A 27 15.37 17.17 -13.10
C ASN A 27 15.07 15.69 -13.29
N GLU A 28 15.17 14.94 -12.20
CA GLU A 28 14.82 13.52 -12.14
C GLU A 28 13.37 13.36 -12.64
N THR A 29 13.13 12.39 -13.52
CA THR A 29 11.78 12.10 -14.01
C THR A 29 10.92 11.48 -12.90
N PRO A 30 9.58 11.52 -13.00
CA PRO A 30 8.71 10.86 -12.03
C PRO A 30 9.06 9.38 -11.80
N GLU A 31 9.38 8.65 -12.86
CA GLU A 31 9.75 7.22 -12.78
C GLU A 31 11.08 7.02 -12.04
N GLN A 32 12.06 7.91 -12.28
CA GLN A 32 13.34 7.88 -11.56
C GLN A 32 13.17 8.20 -10.07
N LEU A 33 12.28 9.15 -9.73
CA LEU A 33 11.98 9.50 -8.34
C LEU A 33 11.23 8.38 -7.62
N TYR A 34 10.28 7.72 -8.31
CA TYR A 34 9.58 6.56 -7.78
C TYR A 34 10.55 5.42 -7.49
N ALA A 35 11.35 5.01 -8.48
CA ALA A 35 12.34 3.96 -8.32
C ALA A 35 13.35 4.28 -7.20
N SER A 36 13.87 5.52 -7.17
CA SER A 36 14.78 5.94 -6.11
C SER A 36 14.15 5.91 -4.72
N ALA A 37 12.85 6.21 -4.59
CA ALA A 37 12.18 6.17 -3.30
C ALA A 37 11.98 4.71 -2.81
N ILE A 38 11.62 3.79 -3.71
CA ILE A 38 11.54 2.35 -3.41
C ILE A 38 12.91 1.81 -2.97
N ASP A 39 13.97 2.09 -3.75
CA ASP A 39 15.33 1.65 -3.41
C ASP A 39 15.78 2.14 -2.02
N LEU A 40 15.35 3.34 -1.62
CA LEU A 40 15.67 3.92 -0.31
C LEU A 40 14.88 3.26 0.83
N VAL A 41 13.62 2.89 0.60
CA VAL A 41 12.82 2.09 1.54
C VAL A 41 13.49 0.75 1.78
N GLU A 42 13.88 0.03 0.72
CA GLU A 42 14.55 -1.27 0.81
C GLU A 42 15.89 -1.20 1.54
N GLN A 43 16.58 -0.06 1.45
CA GLN A 43 17.83 0.22 2.18
C GLN A 43 17.61 0.71 3.61
N SER A 44 16.37 0.69 4.12
CA SER A 44 16.00 1.20 5.44
C SER A 44 16.37 2.67 5.63
N GLN A 45 16.13 3.49 4.60
CA GLN A 45 16.34 4.94 4.61
C GLN A 45 15.01 5.69 4.34
N PRO A 46 13.96 5.48 5.15
CA PRO A 46 12.62 5.98 4.86
C PRO A 46 12.51 7.52 4.89
N GLU A 47 13.36 8.22 5.65
CA GLU A 47 13.39 9.69 5.65
C GLU A 47 13.90 10.23 4.30
N ASP A 48 14.87 9.55 3.69
CA ASP A 48 15.42 9.91 2.40
C ASP A 48 14.43 9.54 1.29
N ALA A 49 13.77 8.38 1.41
CA ALA A 49 12.68 7.96 0.53
C ALA A 49 11.54 8.99 0.54
N LEU A 50 11.13 9.48 1.71
CA LEU A 50 10.09 10.49 1.86
C LEU A 50 10.44 11.77 1.11
N ARG A 51 11.71 12.18 1.09
CA ARG A 51 12.15 13.36 0.31
C ARG A 51 11.98 13.14 -1.18
N GLN A 52 12.27 11.95 -1.69
CA GLN A 52 12.09 11.62 -3.10
C GLN A 52 10.61 11.48 -3.46
N ALA A 53 9.81 10.81 -2.64
CA ALA A 53 8.36 10.68 -2.84
C ALA A 53 7.65 12.05 -2.80
N LYS A 54 8.06 12.98 -1.94
CA LYS A 54 7.53 14.37 -1.94
C LYS A 54 7.89 15.15 -3.20
N LYS A 55 9.10 14.96 -3.75
CA LYS A 55 9.46 15.54 -5.05
C LYS A 55 8.61 14.93 -6.17
N LEU A 56 8.42 13.61 -6.17
CA LEU A 56 7.55 12.92 -7.12
C LEU A 56 6.14 13.52 -7.09
N TRP A 57 5.53 13.60 -5.90
CA TRP A 57 4.21 14.18 -5.74
C TRP A 57 4.14 15.62 -6.25
N SER A 58 5.16 16.45 -6.00
CA SER A 58 5.18 17.82 -6.50
C SER A 58 5.10 17.92 -8.03
N GLN A 59 5.58 16.90 -8.75
CA GLN A 59 5.54 16.80 -10.21
C GLN A 59 4.21 16.24 -10.73
N CYS A 60 3.57 15.29 -10.01
CA CYS A 60 2.37 14.60 -10.49
C CYS A 60 1.04 15.04 -9.86
N GLN A 61 1.02 15.86 -8.79
CA GLN A 61 -0.21 16.25 -8.07
C GLN A 61 -1.30 16.92 -8.93
N ASN A 62 -0.95 17.45 -10.11
CA ASN A 62 -1.90 18.04 -11.07
C ASN A 62 -2.03 17.22 -12.37
N GLY A 63 -1.48 16.00 -12.38
CA GLY A 63 -1.42 15.09 -13.50
C GLY A 63 -2.63 14.15 -13.59
N LEU A 64 -2.47 13.07 -14.34
CA LEU A 64 -3.48 12.03 -14.46
C LEU A 64 -3.60 11.23 -13.16
N VAL A 65 -4.77 10.61 -12.95
CA VAL A 65 -5.01 9.70 -11.81
C VAL A 65 -3.93 8.62 -11.72
N THR A 66 -3.51 8.07 -12.87
CA THR A 66 -2.48 7.03 -12.99
C THR A 66 -1.05 7.51 -12.68
N GLU A 67 -0.83 8.82 -12.56
CA GLU A 67 0.44 9.41 -12.10
C GLU A 67 0.37 9.81 -10.62
N GLN A 68 -0.82 10.20 -10.16
CA GLN A 68 -1.07 10.61 -8.78
C GLN A 68 -1.14 9.43 -7.81
N LEU A 69 -1.85 8.36 -8.19
CA LEU A 69 -2.11 7.21 -7.34
C LEU A 69 -0.82 6.51 -6.86
N PRO A 70 0.15 6.16 -7.73
CA PRO A 70 1.40 5.55 -7.27
C PRO A 70 2.16 6.44 -6.28
N ALA A 71 2.18 7.76 -6.51
CA ALA A 71 2.86 8.70 -5.64
C ALA A 71 2.19 8.81 -4.27
N LEU A 72 0.85 8.82 -4.22
CA LEU A 72 0.09 8.85 -2.98
C LEU A 72 0.24 7.57 -2.17
N ASN A 73 0.17 6.39 -2.81
CA ASN A 73 0.36 5.11 -2.12
C ASN A 73 1.77 5.03 -1.52
N LEU A 74 2.80 5.37 -2.30
CA LEU A 74 4.18 5.38 -1.84
C LEU A 74 4.41 6.36 -0.67
N LEU A 75 3.81 7.55 -0.73
CA LEU A 75 3.84 8.50 0.39
C LEU A 75 3.13 7.95 1.63
N GLY A 76 2.01 7.25 1.45
CA GLY A 76 1.28 6.59 2.52
C GLY A 76 2.13 5.51 3.21
N GLU A 77 2.68 4.59 2.43
CA GLU A 77 3.52 3.48 2.91
C GLU A 77 4.76 3.98 3.65
N ILE A 78 5.52 4.92 3.06
CA ILE A 78 6.68 5.52 3.72
C ILE A 78 6.28 6.23 5.03
N SER A 79 5.11 6.88 5.06
CA SER A 79 4.62 7.53 6.28
C SER A 79 4.27 6.50 7.36
N VAL A 80 3.73 5.34 7.00
CA VAL A 80 3.53 4.22 7.93
C VAL A 80 4.87 3.73 8.51
N GLU A 81 5.89 3.52 7.67
CA GLU A 81 7.21 3.09 8.13
C GLU A 81 7.87 4.08 9.09
N LEU A 82 7.63 5.37 8.89
CA LEU A 82 8.11 6.45 9.78
C LEU A 82 7.26 6.61 11.03
N GLY A 83 6.14 5.88 11.16
CA GLY A 83 5.18 6.02 12.25
C GLY A 83 4.34 7.31 12.20
N ASP A 84 4.35 8.03 11.07
CA ASP A 84 3.51 9.22 10.84
C ASP A 84 2.13 8.78 10.32
N VAL A 85 1.32 8.25 11.24
CA VAL A 85 -0.02 7.72 10.98
C VAL A 85 -0.96 8.79 10.39
N ASP A 86 -0.86 10.03 10.85
CA ASP A 86 -1.70 11.14 10.39
C ASP A 86 -1.44 11.44 8.90
N SER A 87 -0.17 11.55 8.51
CA SER A 87 0.20 11.73 7.10
C SER A 87 -0.21 10.53 6.25
N ALA A 88 0.03 9.31 6.73
CA ALA A 88 -0.34 8.08 6.02
C ALA A 88 -1.84 8.06 5.69
N LYS A 89 -2.70 8.29 6.69
CA LYS A 89 -4.16 8.38 6.52
C LYS A 89 -4.55 9.45 5.50
N GLN A 90 -3.92 10.63 5.53
CA GLN A 90 -4.21 11.70 4.59
C GLN A 90 -3.86 11.33 3.14
N TYR A 91 -2.74 10.64 2.91
CA TYR A 91 -2.36 10.20 1.58
C TYR A 91 -3.27 9.09 1.06
N PHE A 92 -3.56 8.07 1.87
CA PHE A 92 -4.49 7.00 1.46
C PHE A 92 -5.91 7.53 1.27
N ALA A 93 -6.38 8.48 2.08
CA ALA A 93 -7.67 9.12 1.87
C ALA A 93 -7.74 9.89 0.53
N GLN A 94 -6.66 10.58 0.15
CA GLN A 94 -6.56 11.19 -1.19
C GLN A 94 -6.57 10.14 -2.30
N ALA A 95 -5.88 9.02 -2.13
CA ALA A 95 -5.91 7.92 -3.10
C ALA A 95 -7.33 7.33 -3.24
N VAL A 96 -8.09 7.23 -2.15
CA VAL A 96 -9.50 6.80 -2.19
C VAL A 96 -10.38 7.80 -2.94
N VAL A 97 -10.13 9.11 -2.84
CA VAL A 97 -10.87 10.10 -3.64
C VAL A 97 -10.65 9.89 -5.14
N LEU A 98 -9.45 9.47 -5.55
CA LEU A 98 -9.10 9.23 -6.95
C LEU A 98 -9.58 7.87 -7.48
N ASP A 99 -9.65 6.86 -6.61
CA ASP A 99 -10.09 5.51 -6.94
C ASP A 99 -10.99 4.92 -5.83
N PRO A 100 -12.25 5.37 -5.73
CA PRO A 100 -13.13 5.09 -4.59
C PRO A 100 -13.62 3.64 -4.50
N GLU A 101 -13.53 2.89 -5.59
CA GLU A 101 -13.97 1.50 -5.70
C GLU A 101 -12.81 0.53 -5.96
N GLY A 102 -11.55 0.99 -6.03
CA GLY A 102 -10.42 0.10 -6.31
C GLY A 102 -10.37 -0.40 -7.75
N LYS A 103 -11.00 0.29 -8.71
CA LYS A 103 -11.18 -0.18 -10.09
C LYS A 103 -10.03 0.21 -11.02
N VAL A 104 -9.23 1.21 -10.64
CA VAL A 104 -8.00 1.49 -11.39
C VAL A 104 -7.06 0.29 -11.23
N PRO A 105 -6.41 -0.20 -12.30
CA PRO A 105 -5.48 -1.31 -12.18
C PRO A 105 -4.38 -1.02 -11.15
N GLU A 106 -4.04 -2.01 -10.31
CA GLU A 106 -3.00 -1.88 -9.30
C GLU A 106 -1.64 -1.47 -9.91
N ALA A 107 -1.32 -1.96 -11.11
CA ALA A 107 -0.11 -1.54 -11.86
C ALA A 107 -0.06 -0.03 -12.17
N MET A 108 -1.19 0.68 -12.03
CA MET A 108 -1.31 2.14 -12.17
C MET A 108 -1.56 2.85 -10.82
N GLY A 109 -1.33 2.16 -9.69
CA GLY A 109 -1.52 2.66 -8.32
C GLY A 109 -2.95 2.52 -7.78
N GLY A 110 -3.84 1.83 -8.49
CA GLY A 110 -5.19 1.57 -8.00
C GLY A 110 -5.27 0.38 -7.03
N GLY A 111 -6.36 -0.39 -7.11
CA GLY A 111 -6.53 -1.62 -6.35
C GLY A 111 -6.84 -1.44 -4.86
N ALA A 112 -6.69 -2.53 -4.11
CA ALA A 112 -7.25 -2.66 -2.75
C ALA A 112 -6.42 -2.05 -1.62
N GLU A 113 -5.10 -1.91 -1.80
CA GLU A 113 -4.11 -1.69 -0.73
C GLU A 113 -4.45 -0.48 0.17
N LYS A 114 -4.82 0.66 -0.44
CA LYS A 114 -5.23 1.88 0.28
C LYS A 114 -6.39 1.67 1.25
N PHE A 115 -7.34 0.79 0.93
CA PHE A 115 -8.47 0.48 1.81
C PHE A 115 -8.01 -0.38 2.99
N LEU A 116 -7.14 -1.35 2.75
CA LEU A 116 -6.57 -2.21 3.79
C LEU A 116 -5.73 -1.40 4.78
N TRP A 117 -4.93 -0.44 4.30
CA TRP A 117 -4.22 0.50 5.15
C TRP A 117 -5.17 1.36 5.99
N LEU A 118 -6.20 1.95 5.36
CA LEU A 118 -7.16 2.78 6.10
C LEU A 118 -7.95 1.98 7.15
N ALA A 119 -8.17 0.68 6.95
CA ALA A 119 -8.81 -0.18 7.94
C ALA A 119 -7.94 -0.34 9.19
N GLN A 120 -6.64 -0.58 9.02
CA GLN A 120 -5.67 -0.74 10.12
C GLN A 120 -5.34 0.58 10.82
N LEU A 121 -5.33 1.69 10.09
CA LEU A 121 -5.05 3.03 10.62
C LEU A 121 -6.30 3.75 11.14
N CYS A 122 -7.46 3.08 11.17
CA CYS A 122 -8.72 3.69 11.59
C CYS A 122 -8.75 3.88 13.11
N GLU A 123 -8.66 5.13 13.57
CA GLU A 123 -8.71 5.45 15.01
C GLU A 123 -10.08 5.20 15.64
N GLU A 124 -11.16 5.29 14.86
CA GLU A 124 -12.50 4.96 15.34
C GLU A 124 -12.65 3.45 15.60
N GLY A 125 -11.88 2.62 14.88
CA GLY A 125 -11.92 1.17 14.99
C GLY A 125 -13.27 0.60 14.59
N GLY A 126 -13.59 -0.59 15.12
CA GLY A 126 -14.93 -1.19 15.06
C GLY A 126 -15.56 -1.17 13.67
N LYS A 127 -16.80 -0.66 13.57
CA LYS A 127 -17.57 -0.65 12.31
C LYS A 127 -16.89 0.17 11.22
N ALA A 128 -16.15 1.21 11.57
CA ALA A 128 -15.42 2.03 10.59
C ALA A 128 -14.25 1.25 9.98
N SER A 129 -13.48 0.50 10.78
CA SER A 129 -12.46 -0.43 10.26
C SER A 129 -13.04 -1.52 9.37
N VAL A 130 -14.16 -2.13 9.80
CA VAL A 130 -14.85 -3.17 9.00
C VAL A 130 -15.24 -2.64 7.62
N GLN A 131 -15.80 -1.42 7.53
CA GLN A 131 -16.17 -0.82 6.24
C GLN A 131 -14.98 -0.64 5.29
N TRP A 132 -13.79 -0.33 5.82
CA TRP A 132 -12.59 -0.23 5.00
C TRP A 132 -12.07 -1.60 4.55
N PHE A 133 -12.07 -2.60 5.44
CA PHE A 133 -11.74 -3.97 5.05
C PHE A 133 -12.71 -4.52 4.01
N GLU A 134 -14.03 -4.30 4.15
CA GLU A 134 -15.04 -4.72 3.19
C GLU A 134 -14.82 -4.09 1.80
N LYS A 135 -14.42 -2.81 1.74
CA LYS A 135 -14.04 -2.16 0.47
C LYS A 135 -12.79 -2.80 -0.15
N GLY A 136 -11.77 -3.08 0.66
CA GLY A 136 -10.57 -3.77 0.21
C GLY A 136 -10.88 -5.17 -0.33
N ALA A 137 -11.70 -5.93 0.40
CA ALA A 137 -12.15 -7.25 0.00
C ALA A 137 -12.95 -7.22 -1.32
N ALA A 138 -13.85 -6.26 -1.49
CA ALA A 138 -14.61 -6.10 -2.73
C ALA A 138 -13.71 -5.77 -3.94
N ALA A 139 -12.69 -4.90 -3.76
CA ALA A 139 -11.71 -4.61 -4.80
C ALA A 139 -10.89 -5.86 -5.17
N LEU A 140 -10.41 -6.62 -4.19
CA LEU A 140 -9.68 -7.87 -4.40
C LEU A 140 -10.52 -8.93 -5.13
N GLN A 141 -11.80 -9.07 -4.78
CA GLN A 141 -12.71 -9.98 -5.49
C GLN A 141 -12.83 -9.62 -6.97
N GLY A 142 -12.95 -8.33 -7.29
CA GLY A 142 -12.96 -7.86 -8.68
C GLY A 142 -11.65 -8.13 -9.42
N GLU A 143 -10.51 -7.96 -8.75
CA GLU A 143 -9.19 -8.30 -9.31
C GLU A 143 -9.06 -9.81 -9.61
N ILE A 144 -9.50 -10.67 -8.68
CA ILE A 144 -9.51 -12.14 -8.86
C ILE A 144 -10.40 -12.55 -10.04
N GLU A 145 -11.61 -11.99 -10.16
CA GLU A 145 -12.53 -12.25 -11.26
C GLU A 145 -11.93 -11.81 -12.62
N ALA A 146 -11.28 -10.65 -12.66
CA ALA A 146 -10.59 -10.16 -13.86
C ALA A 146 -9.46 -11.10 -14.32
N LEU A 147 -8.72 -11.68 -13.36
CA LEU A 147 -7.70 -12.69 -13.65
C LEU A 147 -8.35 -14.00 -14.15
N GLU A 148 -9.50 -14.40 -13.59
CA GLU A 148 -10.22 -15.65 -13.92
C GLU A 148 -10.80 -15.63 -15.33
N THR A 149 -11.26 -14.46 -15.75
CA THR A 149 -11.80 -14.22 -17.10
C THR A 149 -10.72 -14.05 -18.17
N GLY A 150 -9.44 -14.10 -17.81
CA GLY A 150 -8.31 -14.06 -18.74
C GLY A 150 -8.05 -12.69 -19.38
N ASN A 151 -8.49 -11.61 -18.73
CA ASN A 151 -8.50 -10.26 -19.32
C ASN A 151 -7.19 -9.46 -19.15
N MET A 152 -6.04 -10.12 -19.02
CA MET A 152 -4.76 -9.46 -18.77
C MET A 152 -3.78 -9.71 -19.94
N PRO A 153 -3.61 -8.75 -20.87
CA PRO A 153 -2.72 -8.93 -22.02
C PRO A 153 -1.26 -8.98 -21.60
N GLY A 154 -0.52 -9.97 -22.12
CA GLY A 154 0.96 -10.00 -22.02
C GLY A 154 1.54 -10.71 -20.81
N MET A 155 0.72 -11.40 -20.01
CA MET A 155 1.19 -12.29 -18.94
C MET A 155 0.88 -13.75 -19.32
N ASP A 156 1.80 -14.66 -19.00
CA ASP A 156 1.62 -16.10 -19.24
C ASP A 156 0.73 -16.74 -18.16
N GLU A 157 0.32 -17.98 -18.39
CA GLU A 157 -0.58 -18.71 -17.48
C GLU A 157 -0.01 -18.82 -16.06
N GLU A 158 1.30 -19.03 -15.92
CA GLU A 158 1.99 -19.12 -14.63
C GLU A 158 1.97 -17.78 -13.89
N GLY A 159 2.27 -16.67 -14.58
CA GLY A 159 2.20 -15.34 -13.99
C GLY A 159 0.78 -14.98 -13.52
N MET A 160 -0.24 -15.34 -14.30
CA MET A 160 -1.64 -15.13 -13.89
C MET A 160 -2.00 -15.93 -12.65
N LEU A 161 -1.54 -17.18 -12.57
CA LEU A 161 -1.79 -18.05 -11.42
C LEU A 161 -1.13 -17.48 -10.17
N MET A 162 0.14 -17.09 -10.23
CA MET A 162 0.85 -16.49 -9.09
C MET A 162 0.16 -15.21 -8.60
N LEU A 163 -0.24 -14.33 -9.52
CA LEU A 163 -0.94 -13.10 -9.16
C LEU A 163 -2.31 -13.41 -8.54
N ARG A 164 -3.06 -14.38 -9.06
CA ARG A 164 -4.33 -14.82 -8.46
C ARG A 164 -4.12 -15.30 -7.02
N VAL A 165 -3.13 -16.16 -6.79
CA VAL A 165 -2.81 -16.69 -5.46
C VAL A 165 -2.48 -15.57 -4.49
N GLU A 166 -1.70 -14.57 -4.93
CA GLU A 166 -1.40 -13.38 -4.12
C GLU A 166 -2.68 -12.62 -3.74
N LYS A 167 -3.60 -12.40 -4.69
CA LYS A 167 -4.86 -11.70 -4.43
C LYS A 167 -5.79 -12.49 -3.52
N GLN A 168 -5.87 -13.81 -3.69
CA GLN A 168 -6.60 -14.70 -2.80
C GLN A 168 -6.05 -14.63 -1.36
N ARG A 169 -4.73 -14.66 -1.18
CA ARG A 169 -4.09 -14.48 0.13
C ARG A 169 -4.47 -13.14 0.76
N LYS A 170 -4.36 -12.03 0.00
CA LYS A 170 -4.74 -10.70 0.51
C LYS A 170 -6.23 -10.65 0.89
N LEU A 171 -7.11 -11.30 0.12
CA LEU A 171 -8.54 -11.35 0.43
C LEU A 171 -8.80 -12.15 1.70
N ALA A 172 -8.16 -13.31 1.86
CA ALA A 172 -8.26 -14.12 3.06
C ALA A 172 -7.78 -13.34 4.31
N ASN A 173 -6.68 -12.60 4.19
CA ASN A 173 -6.16 -11.73 5.27
C ASN A 173 -7.12 -10.59 5.61
N ALA A 174 -7.76 -9.96 4.61
CA ALA A 174 -8.75 -8.92 4.85
C ALA A 174 -9.97 -9.46 5.62
N LEU A 175 -10.43 -10.67 5.28
CA LEU A 175 -11.51 -11.35 6.02
C LEU A 175 -11.09 -11.66 7.46
N CYS A 176 -9.86 -12.13 7.67
CA CYS A 176 -9.31 -12.35 9.02
C CYS A 176 -9.24 -11.04 9.82
N GLY A 177 -8.84 -9.93 9.21
CA GLY A 177 -8.86 -8.61 9.85
C GLY A 177 -10.27 -8.20 10.31
N ILE A 178 -11.32 -8.52 9.54
CA ILE A 178 -12.71 -8.28 9.98
C ILE A 178 -13.06 -9.19 11.18
N VAL A 179 -12.67 -10.47 11.16
CA VAL A 179 -12.89 -11.39 12.28
C VAL A 179 -12.25 -10.85 13.56
N GLU A 180 -10.99 -10.39 13.49
CA GLU A 180 -10.28 -9.82 14.63
C GLU A 180 -11.02 -8.61 15.21
N VAL A 181 -11.54 -7.71 14.36
CA VAL A 181 -12.34 -6.56 14.81
C VAL A 181 -13.63 -6.99 15.52
N TYR A 182 -14.29 -8.06 15.07
CA TYR A 182 -15.45 -8.63 15.78
C TYR A 182 -15.08 -9.36 17.07
N MET A 183 -13.85 -9.84 17.19
CA MET A 183 -13.34 -10.46 18.42
C MET A 183 -12.79 -9.45 19.42
N THR A 184 -12.60 -8.19 19.03
CA THR A 184 -12.15 -7.10 19.91
C THR A 184 -13.21 -6.00 20.05
N ASP A 185 -13.28 -5.11 19.07
CA ASP A 185 -13.98 -3.83 19.14
C ASP A 185 -15.49 -4.01 19.08
N LEU A 186 -15.94 -4.97 18.27
CA LEU A 186 -17.36 -5.29 18.05
C LEU A 186 -17.79 -6.57 18.77
N SER A 187 -17.04 -7.00 19.77
CA SER A 187 -17.29 -8.22 20.54
C SER A 187 -18.61 -8.22 21.33
N TRP A 188 -19.25 -7.06 21.49
CA TRP A 188 -20.56 -6.90 22.13
C TRP A 188 -21.74 -6.87 21.16
N GLU A 189 -21.53 -6.96 19.85
CA GLU A 189 -22.64 -7.08 18.90
C GLU A 189 -23.27 -8.47 19.00
N ASP A 190 -24.61 -8.54 18.99
CA ASP A 190 -25.35 -9.81 19.16
C ASP A 190 -25.01 -10.85 18.08
N ASP A 191 -24.56 -10.40 16.90
CA ASP A 191 -24.20 -11.24 15.76
C ASP A 191 -22.68 -11.47 15.61
N ALA A 192 -21.85 -11.02 16.57
CA ALA A 192 -20.39 -11.09 16.46
C ALA A 192 -19.87 -12.52 16.22
N GLU A 193 -20.31 -13.48 17.02
CA GLU A 193 -19.90 -14.89 16.86
C GLU A 193 -20.32 -15.46 15.51
N ALA A 194 -21.57 -15.19 15.09
CA ALA A 194 -22.09 -15.67 13.81
C ALA A 194 -21.32 -15.06 12.62
N ARG A 195 -20.93 -13.79 12.71
CA ARG A 195 -20.08 -13.14 11.71
C ARG A 195 -18.68 -13.73 11.68
N CYS A 196 -18.04 -13.93 12.83
CA CYS A 196 -16.72 -14.55 12.92
C CYS A 196 -16.73 -15.94 12.26
N GLU A 197 -17.74 -16.77 12.56
CA GLU A 197 -17.88 -18.11 11.97
C GLU A 197 -18.03 -18.05 10.45
N ALA A 198 -18.89 -17.14 9.94
CA ALA A 198 -19.12 -17.01 8.51
C ALA A 198 -17.86 -16.53 7.77
N LEU A 199 -17.19 -15.49 8.30
CA LEU A 199 -16.02 -14.88 7.69
C LEU A 199 -14.81 -15.82 7.69
N VAL A 200 -14.55 -16.51 8.81
CA VAL A 200 -13.42 -17.46 8.87
C VAL A 200 -13.68 -18.67 7.98
N THR A 201 -14.92 -19.17 7.90
CA THR A 201 -15.30 -20.21 6.94
C THR A 201 -15.10 -19.74 5.50
N GLN A 202 -15.47 -18.49 5.18
CA GLN A 202 -15.22 -17.93 3.87
C GLN A 202 -13.71 -17.86 3.59
N ALA A 203 -12.90 -17.34 4.50
CA ALA A 203 -11.46 -17.22 4.35
C ALA A 203 -10.78 -18.58 4.07
N MET A 204 -11.22 -19.65 4.73
CA MET A 204 -10.75 -21.03 4.47
C MET A 204 -11.00 -21.51 3.04
N THR A 205 -11.95 -20.92 2.32
CA THR A 205 -12.34 -21.30 0.95
C THR A 205 -11.79 -20.38 -0.14
N VAL A 206 -11.15 -19.27 0.24
CA VAL A 206 -10.62 -18.30 -0.72
C VAL A 206 -9.37 -18.84 -1.42
N GLU A 207 -8.53 -19.56 -0.67
CA GLU A 207 -7.26 -20.10 -1.15
C GLU A 207 -7.37 -21.61 -1.40
N ASP A 208 -6.64 -22.11 -2.41
CA ASP A 208 -6.56 -23.55 -2.70
C ASP A 208 -5.92 -24.33 -1.53
N GLU A 209 -4.87 -23.73 -0.94
CA GLU A 209 -4.24 -24.18 0.29
C GLU A 209 -4.38 -23.09 1.34
N THR A 210 -5.07 -23.40 2.44
CA THR A 210 -5.33 -22.45 3.51
C THR A 210 -4.02 -21.96 4.14
N SER A 211 -3.88 -20.65 4.24
CA SER A 211 -2.70 -20.01 4.84
C SER A 211 -2.62 -20.15 6.37
N PRO A 212 -1.40 -20.12 6.95
CA PRO A 212 -1.22 -20.12 8.40
C PRO A 212 -1.97 -18.99 9.12
N GLU A 213 -2.08 -17.81 8.48
CA GLU A 213 -2.81 -16.66 9.02
C GLU A 213 -4.31 -16.97 9.20
N VAL A 214 -4.93 -17.63 8.23
CA VAL A 214 -6.34 -18.05 8.32
C VAL A 214 -6.51 -19.15 9.37
N LEU A 215 -5.60 -20.12 9.43
CA LEU A 215 -5.63 -21.18 10.45
C LEU A 215 -5.47 -20.62 11.87
N GLN A 216 -4.59 -19.64 12.07
CA GLN A 216 -4.43 -18.94 13.34
C GLN A 216 -5.71 -18.20 13.74
N THR A 217 -6.37 -17.56 12.77
CA THR A 217 -7.65 -16.87 13.00
C THR A 217 -8.74 -17.87 13.36
N LEU A 218 -8.82 -19.01 12.67
CA LEU A 218 -9.73 -20.11 12.98
C LEU A 218 -9.51 -20.63 14.40
N ALA A 219 -8.27 -20.91 14.78
CA ALA A 219 -7.93 -21.33 16.13
C ALA A 219 -8.40 -20.30 17.18
N SER A 220 -8.22 -19.01 16.91
CA SER A 220 -8.64 -17.92 17.80
C SER A 220 -10.17 -17.88 17.97
N VAL A 221 -10.93 -18.04 16.87
CA VAL A 221 -12.40 -18.15 16.91
C VAL A 221 -12.81 -19.36 17.73
N ARG A 222 -12.21 -20.54 17.49
CA ARG A 222 -12.51 -21.78 18.22
C ARG A 222 -12.22 -21.66 19.71
N LEU A 223 -11.14 -20.98 20.11
CA LEU A 223 -10.85 -20.70 21.52
C LEU A 223 -11.93 -19.84 22.17
N SER A 224 -12.43 -18.82 21.48
CA SER A 224 -13.51 -17.94 21.97
C SER A 224 -14.85 -18.66 22.12
N GLN A 225 -15.07 -19.71 21.33
CA GLN A 225 -16.22 -20.62 21.42
C GLN A 225 -16.03 -21.74 22.47
N GLU A 226 -14.95 -21.71 23.26
CA GLU A 226 -14.56 -22.77 24.20
C GLU A 226 -14.27 -24.14 23.55
N ARG A 227 -14.03 -24.19 22.23
CA ARG A 227 -13.76 -25.41 21.44
C ARG A 227 -12.26 -25.68 21.33
N LYS A 228 -11.64 -26.02 22.47
CA LYS A 228 -10.17 -26.16 22.58
C LYS A 228 -9.55 -27.24 21.69
N GLU A 229 -10.21 -28.38 21.51
CA GLU A 229 -9.71 -29.47 20.67
C GLU A 229 -9.69 -29.07 19.18
N ASP A 230 -10.72 -28.35 18.75
CA ASP A 230 -10.79 -27.81 17.38
C ASP A 230 -9.74 -26.72 17.17
N ALA A 231 -9.53 -25.85 18.17
CA ALA A 231 -8.48 -24.84 18.13
C ALA A 231 -7.07 -25.44 18.05
N GLN A 232 -6.84 -26.58 18.70
CA GLN A 232 -5.56 -27.30 18.63
C GLN A 232 -5.36 -28.02 17.28
N SER A 233 -6.45 -28.38 16.61
CA SER A 233 -6.42 -29.12 15.34
C SER A 233 -6.28 -28.22 14.11
N ALA A 234 -6.68 -26.94 14.23
CA ALA A 234 -6.43 -25.89 13.25
C ALA A 234 -4.93 -25.55 13.19
#